data_AF-B4RI41-F1
#
_entry.id   AF-B4RI41-F1
#
_cell.length_a   1.000
_cell.length_b   1.000
_cell.length_c   1.000
_cell.angle_alpha   90.00
_cell.angle_beta   90.00
_cell.angle_gamma   90.00
#
_symmetry.space_group_name_H-M   'P 1'
#
loop_
_entity.id
_entity.type
_entity.pdbx_description
1 polymer ?
#
loop_
_entity_poly.entity_id
_entity_poly.type
_entity_poly.pdbx_seq_one_letter_code
_entity_poly.pdbx_strand_id
1 'polypeptide(L)' 'MMVRRHLDRAGVPYRFVDWEAAPQARAQLEWLAGGRLASPTVTVGGQILVQPSLRELDWALMRAGYR' A
#
# COMPACT_ATOMS: atom_id res chain seq x y z
N MET A 1 10.39 -5.36 -6.39
CA MET A 1 8.97 -5.08 -6.02
C MET A 1 8.38 -4.08 -7.02
N MET A 2 7.32 -4.43 -7.74
CA MET A 2 6.82 -3.65 -8.90
C MET A 2 5.99 -2.42 -8.50
N VAL A 3 5.28 -2.49 -7.36
CA VAL A 3 4.45 -1.40 -6.81
C VAL A 3 5.29 -0.18 -6.39
N ARG A 4 6.40 -0.39 -5.68
CA ARG A 4 7.25 0.71 -5.19
C ARG A 4 7.84 1.51 -6.36
N ARG A 5 8.41 0.80 -7.34
CA ARG A 5 8.92 1.40 -8.58
C ARG A 5 7.83 2.17 -9.34
N HIS A 6 6.58 1.71 -9.27
CA HIS A 6 5.45 2.40 -9.90
C HIS A 6 5.12 3.72 -9.18
N LEU A 7 5.04 3.70 -7.85
CA LEU A 7 4.85 4.91 -7.03
C LEU A 7 5.99 5.92 -7.23
N ASP A 8 7.23 5.45 -7.26
CA ASP A 8 8.41 6.28 -7.52
C ASP A 8 8.31 7.01 -8.87
N ARG A 9 7.89 6.29 -9.93
CA ARG A 9 7.69 6.89 -11.27
C ARG A 9 6.52 7.86 -11.33
N ALA A 10 5.45 7.57 -10.59
CA ALA A 10 4.29 8.44 -10.51
C ALA A 10 4.56 9.71 -9.67
N GLY A 11 5.75 9.84 -9.06
CA GLY A 11 6.09 10.98 -8.21
C GLY A 11 5.21 11.07 -6.96
N VAL A 12 4.57 9.97 -6.57
CA VAL A 12 3.64 9.94 -5.44
C VAL A 12 4.44 9.86 -4.15
N PRO A 13 4.33 10.84 -3.23
CA PRO A 13 4.95 10.72 -1.92
C PRO A 13 4.28 9.59 -1.14
N TYR A 14 5.07 8.64 -0.65
CA TYR A 14 4.58 7.53 0.17
C TYR A 14 5.50 7.29 1.36
N ARG A 15 4.93 6.73 2.43
CA ARG A 15 5.70 6.24 3.59
C ARG A 15 5.90 4.74 3.43
N PHE A 16 7.17 4.31 3.37
CA PHE A 16 7.50 2.90 3.44
C PHE A 16 7.48 2.43 4.90
N VAL A 17 6.80 1.32 5.17
CA VAL A 17 6.78 0.68 6.49
C VAL A 17 7.26 -0.75 6.30
N ASP A 18 8.40 -1.07 6.89
CA ASP A 18 8.86 -2.44 7.06
C ASP A 18 8.23 -3.01 8.33
N TRP A 19 7.30 -3.93 8.14
CA TRP A 19 6.55 -4.56 9.22
C TRP A 19 7.19 -5.87 9.69
N GLU A 20 8.18 -6.40 8.97
CA GLU A 20 9.05 -7.47 9.47
C GLU A 20 10.03 -6.91 10.51
N ALA A 21 10.47 -5.66 10.32
CA ALA A 21 11.30 -4.95 11.28
C ALA A 21 10.52 -4.32 12.47
N ALA A 22 9.18 -4.28 12.41
CA ALA A 22 8.33 -3.61 13.40
C ALA A 22 7.20 -4.52 13.92
N PRO A 23 7.47 -5.40 14.89
CA PRO A 23 6.48 -6.35 15.42
C PRO A 23 5.21 -5.67 16.00
N GLN A 24 5.31 -4.43 16.46
CA GLN A 24 4.17 -3.64 16.95
C GLN A 24 3.24 -3.17 15.82
N ALA A 25 3.78 -2.93 14.62
CA ALA A 25 3.00 -2.52 13.45
C ALA A 25 2.21 -3.71 12.86
N ARG A 26 2.65 -4.94 13.14
CA ARG A 26 2.06 -6.17 12.62
C ARG A 26 0.60 -6.34 13.04
N ALA A 27 0.28 -6.21 14.33
CA ALA A 27 -1.09 -6.40 14.84
C ALA A 27 -2.07 -5.38 14.23
N GLN A 28 -1.63 -4.12 14.10
CA GLN A 28 -2.43 -3.08 13.46
C GLN A 28 -2.63 -3.36 11.97
N LEU A 29 -1.59 -3.82 11.27
CA LEU A 29 -1.67 -4.19 9.85
C LEU A 29 -2.51 -5.46 9.60
N GLU A 30 -2.44 -6.46 10.47
CA GLU A 30 -3.32 -7.65 10.43
C GLU A 30 -4.77 -7.25 10.57
N TRP A 31 -5.09 -6.38 11.54
CA TRP A 31 -6.44 -5.87 11.73
C TRP A 31 -6.94 -5.08 10.51
N LEU A 32 -6.11 -4.17 9.99
CA LEU A 32 -6.41 -3.36 8.80
C LEU A 32 -6.56 -4.20 7.53
N ALA A 33 -5.76 -5.26 7.37
CA ALA A 33 -5.77 -6.14 6.20
C ALA A 33 -6.75 -7.33 6.32
N GLY A 34 -7.63 -7.33 7.33
CA GLY A 34 -8.63 -8.40 7.52
C GLY A 34 -8.01 -9.77 7.83
N GLY A 35 -6.88 -9.80 8.54
CA GLY A 35 -6.17 -11.00 8.97
C GLY A 35 -5.23 -11.60 7.91
N ARG A 36 -5.13 -11.02 6.71
CA ARG A 36 -4.17 -11.45 5.68
C ARG A 36 -3.12 -10.40 5.44
N LEU A 37 -2.01 -10.54 6.13
CA LEU A 37 -0.78 -9.84 5.78
C LEU A 37 -0.20 -10.43 4.51
N ALA A 38 -0.31 -9.70 3.41
CA ALA A 38 0.30 -10.09 2.16
C ALA A 38 1.03 -8.89 1.54
N SER A 39 2.32 -9.03 1.32
CA SER A 39 3.14 -7.97 0.75
C SER A 39 2.98 -7.94 -0.78
N PRO A 40 2.79 -6.77 -1.42
CA PRO A 40 2.61 -5.44 -0.83
C PRO A 40 1.17 -5.15 -0.36
N THR A 41 1.02 -4.51 0.80
CA THR A 41 -0.22 -3.81 1.20
C THR A 41 0.00 -2.32 1.07
N VAL A 42 -0.92 -1.61 0.41
CA VAL A 42 -0.86 -0.17 0.19
C VAL A 42 -2.14 0.48 0.72
N THR A 43 -2.00 1.56 1.48
CA THR A 43 -3.14 2.39 1.89
C THR A 43 -3.12 3.70 1.09
N VAL A 44 -4.20 3.99 0.37
CA VAL A 44 -4.35 5.21 -0.44
C VAL A 44 -5.68 5.88 -0.08
N GLY A 45 -5.66 7.10 0.45
CA GLY A 45 -6.89 7.84 0.79
C GLY A 45 -7.81 7.10 1.78
N GLY A 46 -7.26 6.29 2.69
CA GLY A 46 -8.02 5.46 3.63
C GLY A 46 -8.51 4.12 3.04
N GLN A 47 -8.38 3.89 1.74
CA GLN A 47 -8.63 2.59 1.11
C GLN A 47 -7.41 1.69 1.26
N ILE A 48 -7.63 0.43 1.68
CA ILE A 48 -6.57 -0.56 1.84
C ILE A 48 -6.60 -1.51 0.64
N LEU A 49 -5.45 -1.67 0.01
CA LEU A 49 -5.23 -2.56 -1.12
C LEU A 49 -4.22 -3.65 -0.71
N VAL A 50 -4.66 -4.91 -0.69
CA VAL A 50 -3.80 -6.06 -0.36
C VAL A 50 -3.37 -6.72 -1.67
N GLN A 51 -2.07 -6.74 -1.93
CA GLN A 51 -1.46 -7.23 -3.18
C GLN A 51 -2.12 -6.69 -4.45
N PRO A 52 -2.26 -5.36 -4.59
CA PRO A 52 -2.94 -4.79 -5.75
C PRO A 52 -2.19 -5.07 -7.05
N SER A 53 -2.96 -5.26 -8.12
CA SER A 53 -2.45 -5.06 -9.47
C SER A 53 -2.09 -3.58 -9.71
N LEU A 54 -1.22 -3.31 -10.69
CA LEU A 54 -0.87 -1.93 -11.05
C LEU A 54 -2.11 -1.11 -11.45
N ARG A 55 -3.07 -1.74 -12.14
CA ARG A 55 -4.32 -1.09 -12.53
C ARG A 55 -5.16 -0.68 -11.32
N GLU A 56 -5.29 -1.54 -10.31
CA GLU A 56 -6.02 -1.19 -9.09
C GLU A 56 -5.35 -0.07 -8.31
N LEU A 57 -4.01 -0.07 -8.28
CA LEU A 57 -3.23 1.00 -7.68
C LEU A 57 -3.45 2.33 -8.42
N ASP A 58 -3.38 2.35 -9.75
CA ASP A 58 -3.63 3.55 -10.55
C ASP A 58 -5.03 4.13 -10.31
N TRP A 59 -6.04 3.26 -10.26
CA TRP A 59 -7.41 3.68 -9.98
C TRP A 59 -7.56 4.28 -8.58
N ALA A 60 -6.90 3.72 -7.57
CA ALA A 60 -6.91 4.26 -6.23
C ALA A 60 -6.16 5.59 -6.14
N LEU A 61 -5.02 5.72 -6.83
CA LEU A 61 -4.24 6.95 -6.92
C LEU A 61 -5.05 8.07 -7.59
N MET A 62 -5.71 7.79 -8.71
CA MET A 62 -6.59 8.72 -9.39
C MET A 62 -7.73 9.21 -8.49
N ARG A 63 -8.38 8.30 -7.74
CA ARG A 63 -9.43 8.68 -6.78
C ARG A 63 -8.90 9.54 -5.63
N ALA A 64 -7.64 9.37 -5.26
CA ALA A 64 -6.98 10.18 -4.25
C ALA A 64 -6.39 11.50 -4.80
N GLY A 65 -6.56 11.78 -6.10
CA GLY A 65 -6.13 13.02 -6.74
C GLY A 65 -4.69 13.01 -7.28
N TYR A 66 -4.03 11.86 -7.32
CA TYR A 66 -2.73 11.69 -7.95
C TYR A 66 -2.92 11.36 -9.45
N ARG A 67 -2.09 11.96 -10.32
CA ARG A 67 -2.24 11.90 -11.78
C ARG A 67 -0.95 11.44 -12.46
#